data_AF-A0A1G1CHA6-F1
#
_entry.id   AF-A0A1G1CHA6-F1
#
_cell.length_a   1.000
_cell.length_b   1.000
_cell.length_c   1.000
_cell.angle_alpha   90.00
_cell.angle_beta   90.00
_cell.angle_gamma   90.00
#
_symmetry.space_group_name_H-M   'P 1'
#
loop_
_entity.id
_entity.type
_entity.pdbx_description
1 polymer ?
#
loop_
_entity_poly.entity_id
_entity_poly.type
_entity_poly.pdbx_seq_one_letter_code
_entity_poly.pdbx_strand_id
1 'polypeptide(L)'
;MVWASITGASPTNGDTVVLRVMRQDGQPIPNYASIAPAPVSQMTLNDTIGIPRYLYGLEDGSGTTPWNDVTWAQLPVGDYWFYCAVTTAPNQCNGNPGCWYETIGPNWFSCSLQVSCREPSESPTDNAAFSVVGPTGNITCTDCSYGWPATSCSSTVTWDAVGVASAQVDQNGTVIANGLSGSTTASLTGASTFNLVGTPVSGPPVTIASDTCTGSTTNYTISGNVYVDTDNDAVYNLATGRCTDPDGVGPAWTGATGTDNVRLVPAHGSGGIIDASGAYTITNVQSGYSGSATALLASPGWQLSNCTSNTINPVTGNLTGVNFFVTQSRSAWWQTIGGDVGANNGNITSNIPDTCVASATCEEFITLFDAANNADSSGVIVHYAGTVSAGTGGGSLSEGTDYNALSLYDTTAKEDYAYFYRLFEMPPNASDDIAPDGNANPPSGPPADGKYAYFQSGDLNIGPNNNWNISSSQSIVIFVDGKLTFDFQLLQGINVDPGGFLAFIVNGDITFNANVGSNAPGNPNTAPSDVEGIFITDSSIIIASSPNQFVGEGVFVGWNGVNLGRDLTGFANTTYPAEIFRYRPDLIINTPDRFKKPYYTWEEVAP
;
A
#
# COMPACT_ATOMS: atom_id res chain seq x y z
N MET A 1 1.15 -19.38 25.69
CA MET A 1 2.61 -19.28 25.48
C MET A 1 2.86 -19.59 24.03
N VAL A 2 3.47 -18.69 23.25
CA VAL A 2 3.76 -18.94 21.84
C VAL A 2 5.20 -19.41 21.75
N TRP A 3 5.42 -20.61 21.24
CA TRP A 3 6.75 -21.14 20.95
C TRP A 3 7.02 -20.96 19.46
N ALA A 4 8.17 -20.38 19.12
CA ALA A 4 8.68 -20.35 17.76
C ALA A 4 10.05 -21.03 17.78
N SER A 5 10.19 -22.17 17.12
CA SER A 5 11.50 -22.76 16.85
C SER A 5 11.87 -22.51 15.39
N ILE A 6 13.16 -22.23 15.15
CA ILE A 6 13.70 -22.18 13.79
C ILE A 6 14.40 -23.52 13.57
N THR A 7 13.78 -24.41 12.82
CA THR A 7 14.39 -25.67 12.37
C THR A 7 14.90 -25.51 10.95
N GLY A 8 16.19 -25.19 10.84
CA GLY A 8 16.91 -24.99 9.58
C GLY A 8 18.31 -24.44 9.89
N ALA A 9 19.30 -24.78 9.06
CA ALA A 9 20.74 -24.54 9.21
C ALA A 9 21.17 -23.61 10.37
N SER A 10 21.99 -24.15 11.28
CA SER A 10 22.54 -23.47 12.46
C SER A 10 22.94 -22.02 12.13
N PRO A 11 22.27 -21.00 12.69
CA PRO A 11 22.70 -19.62 12.51
C PRO A 11 24.13 -19.50 13.03
N THR A 12 24.99 -18.84 12.26
CA THR A 12 26.39 -18.64 12.66
C THR A 12 26.51 -17.40 13.52
N ASN A 13 27.59 -17.32 14.30
CA ASN A 13 27.91 -16.15 15.11
C ASN A 13 27.93 -14.88 14.22
N GLY A 14 26.93 -14.01 14.39
CA GLY A 14 26.78 -12.76 13.62
C GLY A 14 25.45 -12.58 12.88
N ASP A 15 24.61 -13.61 12.80
CA ASP A 15 23.30 -13.50 12.17
C ASP A 15 22.32 -12.70 13.05
N THR A 16 21.65 -11.70 12.47
CA THR A 16 20.60 -10.93 13.16
C THR A 16 19.24 -11.41 12.69
N VAL A 17 18.42 -11.89 13.62
CA VAL A 17 17.00 -12.23 13.37
C VAL A 17 16.13 -11.09 13.87
N VAL A 18 15.41 -10.45 12.96
CA VAL A 18 14.45 -9.39 13.26
C VAL A 18 13.05 -9.99 13.29
N LEU A 19 12.43 -9.95 14.48
CA LEU A 19 11.03 -10.34 14.66
C LEU A 19 10.15 -9.09 14.59
N ARG A 20 9.21 -9.04 13.66
CA ARG A 20 8.22 -7.96 13.55
C ARG A 20 6.85 -8.49 13.98
N VAL A 21 6.14 -7.69 14.77
CA VAL A 21 4.81 -8.03 15.28
C VAL A 21 3.81 -7.01 14.73
N MET A 22 2.71 -7.48 14.15
CA MET A 22 1.62 -6.62 13.68
C MET A 22 0.29 -7.09 14.27
N ARG A 23 -0.55 -6.16 14.71
CA ARG A 23 -1.95 -6.47 15.08
C ARG A 23 -2.77 -6.70 13.81
N GLN A 24 -3.64 -7.70 13.83
CA GLN A 24 -4.48 -8.06 12.69
C GLN A 24 -5.58 -7.02 12.39
N ASP A 25 -5.92 -6.18 13.38
CA ASP A 25 -6.96 -5.16 13.28
C ASP A 25 -6.46 -3.78 12.78
N GLY A 26 -5.19 -3.69 12.35
CA GLY A 26 -4.62 -2.46 11.80
C GLY A 26 -4.42 -1.33 12.81
N GLN A 27 -4.67 -1.57 14.11
CA GLN A 27 -4.45 -0.56 15.14
C GLN A 27 -2.95 -0.39 15.44
N PRO A 28 -2.45 0.85 15.53
CA PRO A 28 -1.05 1.11 15.86
C PRO A 28 -0.70 0.54 17.25
N ILE A 29 0.43 -0.15 17.36
CA ILE A 29 0.97 -0.62 18.64
C ILE A 29 1.64 0.57 19.33
N PRO A 30 1.14 1.08 20.46
CA PRO A 30 1.73 2.23 21.11
C PRO A 30 3.12 1.88 21.68
N ASN A 31 4.13 2.70 21.39
CA ASN A 31 5.51 2.66 21.94
C ASN A 31 6.45 1.51 21.52
N TYR A 32 6.80 1.40 20.23
CA TYR A 32 8.02 0.69 19.84
C TYR A 32 8.88 1.51 18.86
N ALA A 33 9.89 2.20 19.42
CA ALA A 33 11.03 2.69 18.67
C ALA A 33 12.02 1.54 18.42
N SER A 34 12.65 1.52 17.24
CA SER A 34 13.65 0.54 16.83
C SER A 34 14.76 0.38 17.87
N ILE A 35 14.98 -0.84 18.39
CA ILE A 35 16.11 -1.15 19.26
C ILE A 35 17.29 -1.54 18.37
N ALA A 36 18.31 -0.68 18.29
CA ALA A 36 19.65 -1.07 17.88
C ALA A 36 20.42 -1.55 19.13
N PRO A 37 21.29 -2.57 19.05
CA PRO A 37 22.02 -3.04 20.22
C PRO A 37 23.04 -1.98 20.67
N ALA A 38 22.83 -1.42 21.86
CA ALA A 38 23.83 -0.67 22.61
C ALA A 38 24.52 -1.60 23.63
N PRO A 39 25.81 -1.40 23.94
CA PRO A 39 26.52 -2.26 24.88
C PRO A 39 26.12 -1.94 26.33
N VAL A 40 25.68 -2.99 27.02
CA VAL A 40 25.69 -3.27 28.47
C VAL A 40 25.63 -2.08 29.44
N SER A 41 24.47 -1.89 30.08
CA SER A 41 24.39 -1.63 31.53
C SER A 41 22.99 -1.93 32.07
N GLN A 42 22.97 -2.50 33.27
CA GLN A 42 21.85 -3.14 33.96
C GLN A 42 20.63 -2.21 34.16
N MET A 43 19.44 -2.73 33.90
CA MET A 43 18.19 -2.16 34.42
C MET A 43 17.46 -3.24 35.24
N THR A 44 17.36 -3.03 36.55
CA THR A 44 16.59 -3.89 37.46
C THR A 44 15.18 -3.32 37.57
N LEU A 45 14.16 -4.11 37.23
CA LEU A 45 12.76 -3.79 37.50
C LEU A 45 12.20 -4.79 38.53
N ASN A 46 11.88 -4.27 39.71
CA ASN A 46 10.97 -4.91 40.67
C ASN A 46 9.52 -4.61 40.22
N ASP A 47 8.66 -5.62 40.09
CA ASP A 47 7.60 -5.89 41.06
C ASP A 47 6.52 -6.85 40.49
N THR A 48 5.87 -7.48 41.45
CA THR A 48 4.63 -8.23 41.55
C THR A 48 3.47 -7.64 40.73
N ILE A 49 2.77 -8.46 39.94
CA ILE A 49 1.32 -8.42 39.59
C ILE A 49 1.05 -9.47 38.47
N GLY A 50 0.01 -10.28 38.67
CA GLY A 50 -0.40 -11.38 37.78
C GLY A 50 -1.22 -10.92 36.58
N ILE A 51 -0.55 -10.74 35.43
CA ILE A 51 -1.13 -10.54 34.09
C ILE A 51 -0.43 -11.56 33.17
N PRO A 52 -1.12 -12.18 32.19
CA PRO A 52 -0.47 -13.11 31.24
C PRO A 52 0.71 -12.43 30.55
N ARG A 53 1.92 -12.95 30.78
CA ARG A 53 3.14 -12.56 30.08
C ARG A 53 3.31 -13.49 28.88
N TYR A 54 3.53 -12.92 27.70
CA TYR A 54 3.94 -13.70 26.54
C TYR A 54 5.47 -13.81 26.55
N LEU A 55 5.97 -15.05 26.67
CA LEU A 55 7.39 -15.37 26.54
C LEU A 55 7.72 -15.56 25.06
N TYR A 56 8.85 -15.05 24.61
CA TYR A 56 9.54 -15.59 23.43
C TYR A 56 11.01 -15.82 23.80
N GLY A 57 11.55 -16.93 23.35
CA GLY A 57 12.96 -17.28 23.47
C GLY A 57 13.40 -17.93 22.16
N LEU A 58 14.65 -17.68 21.75
CA LEU A 58 15.28 -18.36 20.63
C LEU A 58 16.05 -19.55 21.18
N GLU A 59 15.84 -20.73 20.60
CA GLU A 59 16.64 -21.92 20.90
C GLU A 59 17.74 -22.05 19.84
N ASP A 60 19.00 -22.05 20.27
CA ASP A 60 20.10 -22.59 19.46
C ASP A 60 20.11 -24.11 19.70
N GLY A 61 20.02 -24.90 18.62
CA GLY A 61 20.08 -26.36 18.66
C GLY A 61 21.41 -26.93 19.18
N SER A 62 22.40 -26.08 19.52
CA SER A 62 23.64 -26.49 20.16
C SER A 62 23.51 -26.45 21.70
N GLY A 63 23.02 -27.54 22.31
CA GLY A 63 22.70 -27.64 23.75
C GLY A 63 23.87 -27.50 24.74
N THR A 64 24.69 -26.44 24.69
CA THR A 64 25.87 -26.26 25.56
C THR A 64 26.14 -24.85 26.10
N THR A 65 25.35 -23.81 25.81
CA THR A 65 25.55 -22.45 26.39
C THR A 65 24.36 -21.97 27.25
N PRO A 66 24.59 -21.36 28.43
CA PRO A 66 23.51 -20.84 29.27
C PRO A 66 22.96 -19.50 28.78
N TRP A 67 21.64 -19.36 28.93
CA TRP A 67 20.76 -18.24 28.56
C TRP A 67 21.20 -16.90 29.18
N ASN A 68 21.54 -15.90 28.36
CA ASN A 68 21.89 -14.58 28.91
C ASN A 68 21.07 -13.38 28.42
N ASP A 69 20.17 -13.50 27.43
CA ASP A 69 19.34 -12.35 27.03
C ASP A 69 17.91 -12.77 26.65
N VAL A 70 16.96 -12.52 27.56
CA VAL A 70 15.52 -12.63 27.31
C VAL A 70 14.93 -11.24 27.51
N THR A 71 14.44 -10.61 26.45
CA THR A 71 13.76 -9.32 26.52
C THR A 71 12.26 -9.54 26.67
N TRP A 72 11.65 -8.85 27.64
CA TRP A 72 10.23 -8.99 27.95
C TRP A 72 9.45 -7.84 27.31
N ALA A 73 8.37 -8.17 26.59
CA ALA A 73 7.44 -7.20 26.02
C ALA A 73 6.02 -7.50 26.48
N GLN A 74 5.30 -6.48 26.98
CA GLN A 74 3.87 -6.57 27.23
C GLN A 74 3.11 -6.20 25.95
N LEU A 75 2.45 -7.18 25.32
CA LEU A 75 1.52 -6.92 24.23
C LEU A 75 0.10 -6.78 24.80
N PRO A 76 -0.72 -5.84 24.29
CA PRO A 76 -2.15 -5.79 24.59
C PRO A 76 -2.87 -7.11 24.24
N VAL A 77 -4.08 -7.31 24.75
CA VAL A 77 -4.92 -8.44 24.31
C VAL A 77 -5.34 -8.19 22.85
N GLY A 78 -5.07 -9.14 21.96
CA GLY A 78 -5.43 -9.06 20.53
C GLY A 78 -4.86 -10.22 19.72
N ASP A 79 -5.25 -10.30 18.46
CA ASP A 79 -4.70 -11.24 17.47
C ASP A 79 -3.50 -10.62 16.76
N TYR A 80 -2.41 -11.38 16.66
CA TYR A 80 -1.13 -10.90 16.17
C TYR A 80 -0.57 -11.77 15.06
N TRP A 81 0.08 -11.11 14.11
CA TRP A 81 0.90 -11.72 13.09
C TRP A 81 2.38 -11.51 13.45
N PHE A 82 3.16 -12.57 13.40
CA PHE A 82 4.59 -12.55 13.68
C PHE A 82 5.36 -12.83 12.38
N TYR A 83 6.33 -11.97 12.08
CA TYR A 83 7.19 -12.10 10.92
C TYR A 83 8.65 -12.20 11.38
N CYS A 84 9.40 -13.15 10.85
CA CYS A 84 10.85 -13.23 11.07
C CYS A 84 11.57 -12.85 9.77
N ALA A 85 12.55 -11.97 9.85
CA ALA A 85 13.51 -11.72 8.78
C ALA A 85 14.93 -11.99 9.30
N VAL A 86 15.71 -12.78 8.58
CA VAL A 86 17.13 -13.00 8.88
C VAL A 86 17.94 -12.08 7.97
N THR A 87 18.78 -11.23 8.53
CA THR A 87 19.56 -10.25 7.78
C THR A 87 21.05 -10.55 7.86
N THR A 88 21.63 -11.33 6.93
CA THR A 88 23.10 -11.46 6.74
C THR A 88 23.53 -11.94 5.33
N ALA A 89 24.83 -11.75 5.03
CA ALA A 89 25.48 -11.38 3.75
C ALA A 89 25.65 -12.46 2.63
N PRO A 90 25.89 -12.07 1.35
CA PRO A 90 25.81 -12.97 0.19
C PRO A 90 27.03 -13.89 -0.12
N ASN A 91 28.15 -13.85 0.62
CA ASN A 91 29.44 -14.34 0.06
C ASN A 91 30.22 -15.37 0.91
N GLN A 92 29.60 -16.44 1.44
CA GLN A 92 30.35 -17.45 2.21
C GLN A 92 30.40 -18.88 1.65
N CYS A 93 29.87 -19.18 0.46
CA CYS A 93 29.86 -20.56 -0.08
C CYS A 93 30.88 -20.84 -1.19
N ASN A 94 32.00 -20.10 -1.29
CA ASN A 94 33.01 -20.42 -2.28
C ASN A 94 33.88 -21.61 -1.81
N GLY A 95 33.62 -22.81 -2.36
CA GLY A 95 34.51 -23.98 -2.26
C GLY A 95 34.05 -25.17 -1.41
N ASN A 96 32.79 -25.23 -0.95
CA ASN A 96 32.28 -26.38 -0.19
C ASN A 96 31.21 -27.17 -0.98
N PRO A 97 31.48 -28.43 -1.39
CA PRO A 97 30.55 -29.24 -2.21
C PRO A 97 29.29 -29.75 -1.47
N GLY A 98 29.10 -29.41 -0.19
CA GLY A 98 27.92 -29.76 0.59
C GLY A 98 26.89 -28.64 0.83
N CYS A 99 27.09 -27.45 0.25
CA CYS A 99 26.14 -26.33 0.36
C CYS A 99 25.21 -26.28 -0.86
N TRP A 100 23.90 -26.39 -0.64
CA TRP A 100 22.86 -26.23 -1.65
C TRP A 100 21.94 -25.08 -1.21
N TYR A 101 21.66 -24.13 -2.11
CA TYR A 101 20.65 -23.08 -1.92
C TYR A 101 19.41 -23.43 -2.73
N GLU A 102 18.23 -23.50 -2.10
CA GLU A 102 16.98 -23.27 -2.81
C GLU A 102 16.78 -21.76 -2.95
N THR A 103 16.81 -21.26 -4.18
CA THR A 103 16.62 -19.84 -4.47
C THR A 103 15.13 -19.57 -4.75
N ILE A 104 14.44 -18.94 -3.79
CA ILE A 104 13.11 -18.34 -3.99
C ILE A 104 13.28 -16.82 -4.08
N GLY A 105 13.82 -16.32 -5.19
CA GLY A 105 13.96 -14.87 -5.45
C GLY A 105 14.68 -14.07 -4.35
N PRO A 106 14.75 -12.74 -4.45
CA PRO A 106 15.45 -11.93 -3.46
C PRO A 106 14.52 -11.62 -2.28
N ASN A 107 14.84 -12.19 -1.11
CA ASN A 107 14.53 -11.70 0.25
C ASN A 107 13.30 -12.22 1.02
N TRP A 108 12.74 -13.41 0.75
CA TRP A 108 11.64 -13.93 1.59
C TRP A 108 11.77 -15.43 1.87
N PHE A 109 11.75 -15.81 3.15
CA PHE A 109 11.68 -17.20 3.62
C PHE A 109 10.32 -17.45 4.28
N SER A 110 9.73 -18.61 4.02
CA SER A 110 8.52 -19.09 4.70
C SER A 110 8.92 -20.01 5.86
N CYS A 111 8.60 -19.64 7.11
CA CYS A 111 8.73 -20.53 8.27
C CYS A 111 7.39 -21.23 8.54
N SER A 112 7.37 -22.56 8.67
CA SER A 112 6.20 -23.27 9.19
C SER A 112 6.17 -23.18 10.71
N LEU A 113 5.13 -22.56 11.28
CA LEU A 113 4.92 -22.50 12.72
C LEU A 113 4.01 -23.67 13.15
N GLN A 114 4.46 -24.52 14.07
CA GLN A 114 3.56 -25.43 14.80
C GLN A 114 3.20 -24.80 16.14
N VAL A 115 1.92 -24.48 16.35
CA VAL A 115 1.40 -24.03 17.64
C VAL A 115 0.85 -25.24 18.39
N SER A 116 1.35 -25.50 19.60
CA SER A 116 0.73 -26.44 20.53
C SER A 116 0.45 -25.74 21.86
N CYS A 117 -0.79 -25.84 22.33
CA CYS A 117 -1.23 -25.28 23.60
C CYS A 117 -1.11 -26.35 24.69
N ARG A 118 -0.46 -26.01 25.80
CA ARG A 118 -0.42 -26.83 27.02
C ARG A 118 -0.86 -26.00 28.21
N GLU A 119 -1.80 -26.51 28.99
CA GLU A 119 -2.21 -25.85 30.24
C GLU A 119 -1.15 -26.04 31.33
N PRO A 120 -0.94 -25.04 32.21
CA PRO A 120 0.00 -25.18 33.32
C PRO A 120 -0.65 -25.96 34.46
N SER A 121 -0.06 -27.10 34.83
CA SER A 121 -0.40 -27.75 36.10
C SER A 121 0.26 -27.00 37.25
N GLU A 122 -0.55 -26.53 38.19
CA GLU A 122 -0.13 -25.92 39.44
C GLU A 122 0.49 -26.97 40.39
N SER A 123 1.81 -26.92 40.63
CA SER A 123 2.41 -27.29 41.93
C SER A 123 3.93 -27.03 41.93
N PRO A 124 4.50 -26.32 42.93
CA PRO A 124 5.92 -26.08 43.05
C PRO A 124 6.53 -27.04 44.07
N THR A 125 6.98 -28.22 43.65
CA THR A 125 8.12 -29.00 44.18
C THR A 125 8.07 -30.41 43.61
N ASP A 126 8.94 -30.73 42.64
CA ASP A 126 9.58 -32.05 42.58
C ASP A 126 10.74 -32.05 41.58
N ASN A 127 11.93 -32.38 42.08
CA ASN A 127 13.07 -32.78 41.27
C ASN A 127 12.82 -34.21 40.78
N ALA A 128 12.51 -34.39 39.50
CA ALA A 128 12.42 -35.71 38.88
C ALA A 128 13.37 -35.82 37.68
N ALA A 129 14.24 -36.82 37.74
CA ALA A 129 15.15 -37.22 36.68
C ALA A 129 14.40 -37.54 35.38
N PHE A 130 14.94 -37.08 34.26
CA PHE A 130 14.44 -37.37 32.92
C PHE A 130 14.67 -38.84 32.56
N SER A 131 13.58 -39.60 32.44
CA SER A 131 13.52 -40.86 31.67
C SER A 131 12.42 -40.69 30.63
N VAL A 132 12.82 -40.57 29.36
CA VAL A 132 11.86 -40.53 28.24
C VAL A 132 11.47 -41.96 27.91
N VAL A 133 10.39 -42.42 28.55
CA VAL A 133 9.60 -43.55 28.04
C VAL A 133 8.68 -42.97 26.96
N GLY A 134 9.04 -43.17 25.70
CA GLY A 134 8.14 -42.88 24.57
C GLY A 134 7.00 -43.90 24.52
N PRO A 135 5.74 -43.49 24.26
CA PRO A 135 4.62 -44.40 24.16
C PRO A 135 4.73 -45.28 22.91
N THR A 136 4.26 -46.52 23.01
CA THR A 136 3.90 -47.38 21.87
C THR A 136 2.80 -46.70 21.06
N GLY A 137 3.18 -45.88 20.08
CA GLY A 137 2.28 -45.25 19.12
C GLY A 137 2.32 -45.98 17.78
N ASN A 138 1.14 -46.31 17.25
CA ASN A 138 1.01 -46.74 15.85
C ASN A 138 1.54 -45.62 14.94
N ILE A 139 2.56 -45.92 14.13
CA ILE A 139 2.96 -45.03 13.03
C ILE A 139 1.92 -45.22 11.93
N THR A 140 0.94 -44.32 11.88
CA THR A 140 0.07 -44.18 10.71
C THR A 140 0.74 -43.17 9.79
N CYS A 141 1.14 -43.60 8.60
CA CYS A 141 1.51 -42.68 7.52
C CYS A 141 0.21 -42.01 7.05
N THR A 142 -0.06 -40.81 7.55
CA THR A 142 -1.27 -40.04 7.23
C THR A 142 -1.03 -38.98 6.15
N ASP A 143 0.06 -39.07 5.39
CA ASP A 143 0.41 -38.06 4.38
C ASP A 143 -0.24 -38.30 3.00
N CYS A 144 -1.39 -38.98 2.99
CA CYS A 144 -2.32 -38.99 1.85
C CYS A 144 -3.54 -38.08 2.10
N SER A 145 -3.53 -37.25 3.15
CA SER A 145 -4.70 -36.49 3.61
C SER A 145 -4.98 -35.16 2.87
N TYR A 146 -4.17 -34.78 1.87
CA TYR A 146 -4.49 -33.68 0.95
C TYR A 146 -5.22 -34.14 -0.33
N GLY A 147 -6.35 -34.84 -0.20
CA GLY A 147 -7.31 -35.01 -1.30
C GLY A 147 -6.89 -35.84 -2.52
N TRP A 148 -5.78 -36.60 -2.47
CA TRP A 148 -5.29 -37.38 -3.60
C TRP A 148 -5.92 -38.79 -3.68
N PRO A 149 -6.47 -39.22 -4.82
CA PRO A 149 -6.70 -40.64 -5.08
C PRO A 149 -5.37 -41.29 -5.54
N ALA A 150 -4.51 -41.68 -4.60
CA ALA A 150 -3.34 -42.48 -4.92
C ALA A 150 -3.74 -43.96 -5.15
N THR A 151 -3.40 -44.52 -6.31
CA THR A 151 -3.66 -45.94 -6.63
C THR A 151 -2.65 -46.91 -6.02
N SER A 152 -1.48 -46.43 -5.60
CA SER A 152 -0.47 -47.22 -4.88
C SER A 152 0.60 -46.32 -4.25
N CYS A 153 0.89 -46.53 -2.97
CA CYS A 153 2.07 -45.97 -2.29
C CYS A 153 3.05 -47.12 -2.04
N SER A 154 4.33 -46.94 -2.37
CA SER A 154 5.38 -47.87 -1.95
C SER A 154 6.38 -47.14 -1.05
N SER A 155 6.56 -47.66 0.15
CA SER A 155 7.55 -47.17 1.12
C SER A 155 8.71 -48.16 1.18
N THR A 156 9.95 -47.66 1.09
CA THR A 156 11.14 -48.50 1.24
C THR A 156 11.76 -48.29 2.61
N VAL A 157 11.84 -49.35 3.41
CA VAL A 157 12.56 -49.33 4.69
C VAL A 157 13.84 -50.13 4.54
N THR A 158 14.99 -49.53 4.84
CA THR A 158 16.30 -50.18 4.75
C THR A 158 16.94 -50.27 6.12
N TRP A 159 17.56 -51.42 6.44
CA TRP A 159 18.25 -51.66 7.71
C TRP A 159 19.68 -52.13 7.41
N ASP A 160 20.70 -51.65 8.12
CA ASP A 160 22.09 -52.07 7.91
C ASP A 160 22.57 -53.01 9.03
N ALA A 161 22.73 -54.31 8.70
CA ALA A 161 23.48 -55.30 9.49
C ALA A 161 23.75 -56.58 8.64
N VAL A 162 24.87 -57.27 8.88
CA VAL A 162 25.38 -58.38 8.04
C VAL A 162 25.05 -59.77 8.64
N GLY A 163 24.33 -60.63 7.89
CA GLY A 163 24.11 -62.07 8.18
C GLY A 163 22.75 -62.62 7.68
N VAL A 164 22.69 -63.90 7.27
CA VAL A 164 21.56 -64.48 6.49
C VAL A 164 20.39 -64.99 7.37
N ALA A 165 19.14 -64.60 7.07
CA ALA A 165 17.90 -65.35 7.36
C ALA A 165 16.67 -64.82 6.57
N SER A 166 15.62 -65.64 6.41
CA SER A 166 14.42 -65.38 5.59
C SER A 166 13.20 -64.88 6.39
N ALA A 167 12.43 -63.94 5.84
CA ALA A 167 11.14 -63.47 6.37
C ALA A 167 9.93 -64.12 5.66
N GLN A 168 8.80 -64.29 6.36
CA GLN A 168 7.51 -64.68 5.76
C GLN A 168 6.45 -63.59 6.00
N VAL A 169 5.66 -63.33 4.95
CA VAL A 169 4.49 -62.43 4.98
C VAL A 169 3.25 -63.31 5.08
N ASP A 170 2.37 -63.02 6.04
CA ASP A 170 1.10 -63.74 6.11
C ASP A 170 0.08 -63.21 5.09
N GLN A 171 -1.04 -63.92 4.99
CA GLN A 171 -2.08 -63.65 3.97
C GLN A 171 -2.82 -62.32 4.19
N ASN A 172 -2.57 -61.64 5.32
CA ASN A 172 -3.15 -60.35 5.67
C ASN A 172 -2.15 -59.19 5.50
N GLY A 173 -0.96 -59.45 4.92
CA GLY A 173 0.08 -58.44 4.73
C GLY A 173 0.89 -58.13 5.99
N THR A 174 0.76 -58.94 7.05
CA THR A 174 1.54 -58.76 8.28
C THR A 174 2.89 -59.44 8.12
N VAL A 175 3.97 -58.68 8.29
CA VAL A 175 5.34 -59.22 8.31
C VAL A 175 5.66 -59.63 9.74
N ILE A 176 5.71 -60.93 10.03
CA ILE A 176 6.13 -61.44 11.34
C ILE A 176 7.62 -61.71 11.28
N ALA A 177 8.41 -60.87 11.97
CA ALA A 177 9.86 -61.02 11.99
C ALA A 177 10.33 -61.39 13.41
N ASN A 178 10.65 -62.67 13.62
CA ASN A 178 11.23 -63.13 14.88
C ASN A 178 12.75 -63.15 14.76
N GLY A 179 13.43 -62.24 15.47
CA GLY A 179 14.89 -62.22 15.61
C GLY A 179 15.66 -61.68 14.40
N LEU A 180 15.46 -60.39 14.06
CA LEU A 180 16.13 -59.77 12.91
C LEU A 180 17.53 -59.22 13.23
N SER A 181 18.48 -59.53 12.35
CA SER A 181 19.64 -58.68 12.02
C SER A 181 19.93 -58.83 10.52
N GLY A 182 19.57 -57.84 9.69
CA GLY A 182 19.72 -57.86 8.23
C GLY A 182 18.74 -56.94 7.48
N SER A 183 19.14 -56.43 6.30
CA SER A 183 18.31 -55.63 5.39
C SER A 183 17.26 -56.47 4.68
N THR A 184 15.98 -56.15 4.84
CA THR A 184 14.88 -56.78 4.08
C THR A 184 14.06 -55.70 3.39
N THR A 185 13.92 -55.78 2.06
CA THR A 185 13.04 -54.90 1.29
C THR A 185 11.68 -55.58 1.14
N ALA A 186 10.63 -54.99 1.71
CA ALA A 186 9.25 -55.43 1.51
C ALA A 186 8.53 -54.41 0.62
N SER A 187 8.02 -54.84 -0.53
CA SER A 187 7.18 -54.00 -1.39
C SER A 187 5.71 -54.34 -1.10
N LEU A 188 4.97 -53.40 -0.54
CA LEU A 188 3.52 -53.52 -0.32
C LEU A 188 2.79 -52.81 -1.45
N THR A 189 1.82 -53.50 -2.06
CA THR A 189 0.89 -52.91 -3.03
C THR A 189 -0.50 -52.87 -2.42
N GLY A 190 -1.01 -51.67 -2.13
CA GLY A 190 -2.33 -51.42 -1.53
C GLY A 190 -2.25 -50.78 -0.14
N ALA A 191 -3.34 -50.12 0.28
CA ALA A 191 -3.44 -49.46 1.59
C ALA A 191 -3.32 -50.51 2.72
N SER A 192 -2.13 -50.61 3.30
CA SER A 192 -1.82 -51.59 4.35
C SER A 192 -1.26 -50.84 5.57
N THR A 193 -1.76 -51.13 6.77
CA THR A 193 -1.18 -50.63 8.02
C THR A 193 0.01 -51.47 8.42
N PHE A 194 1.19 -50.85 8.59
CA PHE A 194 2.41 -51.51 9.04
C PHE A 194 2.49 -51.46 10.57
N ASN A 195 2.31 -52.60 11.25
CA ASN A 195 2.47 -52.69 12.71
C ASN A 195 3.79 -53.40 13.06
N LEU A 196 4.74 -52.65 13.61
CA LEU A 196 5.95 -53.20 14.23
C LEU A 196 5.65 -53.59 15.68
N VAL A 197 5.61 -54.88 15.99
CA VAL A 197 5.48 -55.38 17.37
C VAL A 197 6.81 -55.97 17.81
N GLY A 198 7.58 -55.22 18.61
CA GLY A 198 8.84 -55.67 19.21
C GLY A 198 9.37 -54.71 20.27
N THR A 199 9.97 -55.24 21.33
CA THR A 199 10.64 -54.45 22.38
C THR A 199 11.94 -53.85 21.85
N PRO A 200 12.25 -52.56 22.10
CA PRO A 200 13.42 -51.92 21.51
C PRO A 200 14.72 -52.50 22.08
N VAL A 201 15.62 -52.94 21.21
CA VAL A 201 17.04 -53.14 21.54
C VAL A 201 17.78 -51.92 21.01
N SER A 202 18.66 -51.33 21.83
CA SER A 202 19.37 -50.09 21.48
C SER A 202 20.16 -50.22 20.17
N GLY A 203 19.68 -49.57 19.12
CA GLY A 203 20.32 -49.46 17.81
C GLY A 203 20.04 -48.09 17.18
N PRO A 204 20.80 -47.70 16.12
CA PRO A 204 20.69 -46.39 15.49
C PRO A 204 19.29 -46.14 14.90
N PRO A 205 18.88 -44.86 14.74
CA PRO A 205 17.55 -44.48 14.29
C PRO A 205 17.21 -45.05 12.90
N VAL A 206 15.99 -45.57 12.77
CA VAL A 206 15.42 -46.03 11.50
C VAL A 206 15.26 -44.82 10.58
N THR A 207 15.86 -44.87 9.39
CA THR A 207 15.69 -43.83 8.38
C THR A 207 14.73 -44.34 7.32
N ILE A 208 13.58 -43.68 7.15
CA ILE A 208 12.64 -43.98 6.07
C ILE A 208 13.20 -43.34 4.80
N ALA A 209 13.55 -44.17 3.81
CA ALA A 209 14.05 -43.68 2.52
C ALA A 209 12.85 -43.41 1.60
N SER A 210 12.48 -42.13 1.50
CA SER A 210 11.59 -41.51 0.49
C SER A 210 10.32 -42.28 0.06
N ASP A 211 9.14 -41.75 0.40
CA ASP A 211 7.89 -42.18 -0.22
C ASP A 211 7.85 -41.74 -1.69
N THR A 212 7.63 -42.70 -2.60
CA THR A 212 7.38 -42.42 -4.02
C THR A 212 5.96 -42.84 -4.35
N CYS A 213 5.03 -41.88 -4.39
CA CYS A 213 3.68 -42.10 -4.88
C CYS A 213 3.70 -42.11 -6.42
N THR A 214 3.53 -43.28 -7.03
CA THR A 214 3.45 -43.46 -8.49
C THR A 214 1.99 -43.46 -8.94
N GLY A 215 1.28 -42.36 -8.70
CA GLY A 215 0.03 -42.08 -9.40
C GLY A 215 0.36 -41.54 -10.78
N SER A 216 -0.18 -42.15 -11.84
CA SER A 216 -0.19 -41.54 -13.18
C SER A 216 -1.04 -40.28 -13.14
N THR A 217 -0.47 -39.15 -12.75
CA THR A 217 -1.16 -37.86 -12.80
C THR A 217 -1.21 -37.41 -14.26
N THR A 218 -2.42 -37.43 -14.83
CA THR A 218 -2.65 -36.76 -16.11
C THR A 218 -2.36 -35.28 -15.90
N ASN A 219 -1.38 -34.76 -16.64
CA ASN A 219 -1.04 -33.35 -16.64
C ASN A 219 -1.84 -32.62 -17.71
N TYR A 220 -2.44 -31.51 -17.31
CA TYR A 220 -3.19 -30.61 -18.16
C TYR A 220 -2.48 -29.26 -18.28
N THR A 221 -3.00 -28.44 -19.19
CA THR A 221 -2.56 -27.06 -19.41
C THR A 221 -3.68 -26.10 -19.07
N ILE A 222 -3.31 -24.93 -18.53
CA ILE A 222 -4.21 -23.78 -18.40
C ILE A 222 -3.64 -22.66 -19.28
N SER A 223 -4.45 -22.09 -20.15
CA SER A 223 -4.02 -21.04 -21.08
C SER A 223 -5.08 -19.95 -21.22
N GLY A 224 -4.61 -18.78 -21.62
CA GLY A 224 -5.44 -17.61 -21.91
C GLY A 224 -4.59 -16.43 -22.34
N ASN A 225 -5.23 -15.28 -22.39
CA ASN A 225 -4.60 -14.02 -22.77
C ASN A 225 -4.81 -12.96 -21.69
N VAL A 226 -3.91 -11.99 -21.67
CA VAL A 226 -4.04 -10.73 -20.94
C VAL A 226 -4.44 -9.66 -21.94
N TYR A 227 -5.53 -8.96 -21.66
CA TYR A 227 -6.06 -7.89 -22.50
C TYR A 227 -5.91 -6.54 -21.82
N VAL A 228 -5.78 -5.49 -22.62
CA VAL A 228 -5.89 -4.12 -22.14
C VAL A 228 -7.36 -3.80 -21.92
N ASP A 229 -7.68 -3.36 -20.72
CA ASP A 229 -8.98 -2.87 -20.30
C ASP A 229 -8.82 -1.36 -20.05
N THR A 230 -9.32 -0.59 -21.02
CA THR A 230 -9.06 0.85 -21.13
C THR A 230 -9.86 1.69 -20.13
N ASP A 231 -10.97 1.15 -19.64
CA ASP A 231 -11.94 1.79 -18.76
C ASP A 231 -12.03 1.11 -17.39
N ASN A 232 -11.23 0.08 -17.16
CA ASN A 232 -11.07 -0.66 -15.90
C ASN A 232 -12.40 -1.21 -15.37
N ASP A 233 -13.27 -1.63 -16.28
CA ASP A 233 -14.60 -2.12 -15.93
C ASP A 233 -14.65 -3.66 -15.85
N ALA A 234 -13.53 -4.35 -16.12
CA ALA A 234 -13.49 -5.80 -16.09
C ALA A 234 -13.90 -6.36 -14.72
N VAL A 235 -14.92 -7.21 -14.73
CA VAL A 235 -15.54 -7.78 -13.53
C VAL A 235 -15.26 -9.27 -13.39
N TYR A 236 -15.31 -9.75 -12.14
CA TYR A 236 -15.31 -11.17 -11.85
C TYR A 236 -16.70 -11.77 -12.03
N ASN A 237 -16.88 -12.60 -13.06
CA ASN A 237 -18.13 -13.28 -13.33
C ASN A 237 -18.30 -14.49 -12.39
N LEU A 238 -19.18 -14.36 -11.40
CA LEU A 238 -19.46 -15.41 -10.41
C LEU A 238 -20.00 -16.71 -11.01
N ALA A 239 -20.70 -16.64 -12.15
CA ALA A 239 -21.28 -17.82 -12.78
C ALA A 239 -20.22 -18.67 -13.49
N THR A 240 -19.23 -18.03 -14.10
CA THR A 240 -18.14 -18.73 -14.81
C THR A 240 -16.89 -18.90 -13.96
N GLY A 241 -16.78 -18.16 -12.86
CA GLY A 241 -15.57 -18.06 -12.05
C GLY A 241 -14.42 -17.38 -12.80
N ARG A 242 -14.72 -16.51 -13.77
CA ARG A 242 -13.72 -15.91 -14.66
C ARG A 242 -13.82 -14.40 -14.71
N CYS A 243 -12.71 -13.73 -14.95
CA CYS A 243 -12.70 -12.33 -15.32
C CYS A 243 -13.34 -12.17 -16.71
N THR A 244 -14.22 -11.20 -16.83
CA THR A 244 -14.85 -10.79 -18.09
C THR A 244 -14.95 -9.28 -18.13
N ASP A 245 -14.62 -8.70 -19.26
CA ASP A 245 -14.87 -7.31 -19.59
C ASP A 245 -16.27 -7.22 -20.25
N PRO A 246 -17.20 -6.42 -19.69
CA PRO A 246 -18.54 -6.20 -20.23
C PRO A 246 -18.58 -5.69 -21.69
N ASP A 247 -17.60 -4.89 -22.09
CA ASP A 247 -17.49 -4.28 -23.41
C ASP A 247 -16.80 -5.18 -24.43
N GLY A 248 -16.12 -6.23 -23.96
CA GLY A 248 -15.68 -7.36 -24.77
C GLY A 248 -14.29 -7.84 -24.41
N VAL A 249 -13.47 -8.12 -25.42
CA VAL A 249 -12.03 -8.29 -25.22
C VAL A 249 -11.36 -7.11 -25.88
N GLY A 250 -10.70 -6.28 -25.09
CA GLY A 250 -9.80 -5.25 -25.60
C GLY A 250 -8.63 -5.83 -26.41
N PRO A 251 -7.72 -4.98 -26.92
CA PRO A 251 -6.54 -5.45 -27.61
C PRO A 251 -5.67 -6.31 -26.67
N ALA A 252 -5.01 -7.32 -27.24
CA ALA A 252 -4.09 -8.14 -26.46
C ALA A 252 -2.95 -7.27 -25.90
N TRP A 253 -2.57 -7.51 -24.65
CA TRP A 253 -1.57 -6.70 -23.97
C TRP A 253 -0.17 -6.96 -24.54
N THR A 254 0.38 -5.98 -25.24
CA THR A 254 1.74 -6.03 -25.81
C THR A 254 2.81 -5.46 -24.87
N GLY A 255 2.45 -5.07 -23.65
CA GLY A 255 3.34 -4.43 -22.68
C GLY A 255 4.13 -5.39 -21.79
N ALA A 256 3.97 -6.70 -21.96
CA ALA A 256 4.63 -7.69 -21.12
C ALA A 256 6.15 -7.69 -21.29
N THR A 257 6.89 -7.72 -20.18
CA THR A 257 8.35 -7.64 -20.11
C THR A 257 9.03 -9.00 -19.98
N GLY A 258 8.27 -10.10 -20.08
CA GLY A 258 8.75 -11.47 -19.92
C GLY A 258 9.01 -11.89 -18.46
N THR A 259 8.91 -10.95 -17.51
CA THR A 259 8.86 -11.23 -16.06
C THR A 259 7.42 -11.35 -15.52
N ASP A 260 6.45 -10.84 -16.28
CA ASP A 260 5.03 -11.00 -15.96
C ASP A 260 4.62 -12.47 -16.08
N ASN A 261 3.84 -12.96 -15.13
CA ASN A 261 3.42 -14.35 -15.12
C ASN A 261 2.05 -14.54 -14.48
N VAL A 262 1.40 -15.66 -14.80
CA VAL A 262 0.21 -16.14 -14.12
C VAL A 262 0.59 -17.31 -13.22
N ARG A 263 0.15 -17.29 -11.96
CA ARG A 263 0.42 -18.35 -10.97
C ARG A 263 -0.86 -19.00 -10.47
N LEU A 264 -0.74 -20.28 -10.13
CA LEU A 264 -1.79 -21.03 -9.44
C LEU A 264 -1.67 -20.89 -7.92
N VAL A 265 -2.80 -20.70 -7.23
CA VAL A 265 -2.89 -20.54 -5.76
C VAL A 265 -3.96 -21.51 -5.20
N PRO A 266 -3.64 -22.34 -4.17
CA PRO A 266 -2.38 -22.44 -3.43
C PRO A 266 -1.21 -22.90 -4.30
N ALA A 267 -0.01 -22.39 -4.00
CA ALA A 267 1.17 -22.52 -4.87
C ALA A 267 1.64 -23.98 -5.01
N HIS A 268 1.43 -24.56 -6.19
CA HIS A 268 2.07 -25.82 -6.60
C HIS A 268 3.27 -25.59 -7.54
N GLY A 269 3.97 -24.46 -7.40
CA GLY A 269 5.18 -24.14 -8.18
C GLY A 269 4.97 -23.94 -9.68
N SER A 270 3.73 -24.02 -10.17
CA SER A 270 3.40 -23.92 -11.60
C SER A 270 2.92 -22.51 -11.94
N GLY A 271 3.66 -21.83 -12.79
CA GLY A 271 3.28 -20.54 -13.37
C GLY A 271 3.56 -20.50 -14.87
N GLY A 272 2.88 -19.62 -15.57
CA GLY A 272 3.05 -19.39 -17.01
C GLY A 272 3.53 -17.96 -17.25
N ILE A 273 4.61 -17.80 -18.00
CA ILE A 273 5.08 -16.46 -18.41
C ILE A 273 4.08 -15.88 -19.41
N ILE A 274 3.75 -14.60 -19.24
CA ILE A 274 2.98 -13.83 -20.21
C ILE A 274 3.94 -13.38 -21.31
N ASP A 275 3.70 -13.82 -22.54
CA ASP A 275 4.54 -13.49 -23.69
C ASP A 275 4.21 -12.09 -24.26
N ALA A 276 4.99 -11.66 -25.26
CA ALA A 276 4.85 -10.34 -25.88
C ALA A 276 3.50 -10.14 -26.63
N SER A 277 2.74 -11.21 -26.87
CA SER A 277 1.39 -11.14 -27.43
C SER A 277 0.30 -11.10 -26.35
N GLY A 278 0.69 -11.09 -25.07
CA GLY A 278 -0.22 -11.17 -23.93
C GLY A 278 -0.71 -12.59 -23.64
N ALA A 279 -0.28 -13.59 -24.41
CA ALA A 279 -0.68 -14.98 -24.21
C ALA A 279 0.15 -15.63 -23.10
N TYR A 280 -0.44 -16.58 -22.38
CA TYR A 280 0.29 -17.38 -21.40
C TYR A 280 -0.17 -18.83 -21.41
N THR A 281 0.70 -19.73 -20.94
CA THR A 281 0.36 -21.14 -20.73
C THR A 281 1.03 -21.67 -19.48
N ILE A 282 0.25 -22.23 -18.57
CA ILE A 282 0.70 -22.98 -17.40
C ILE A 282 0.65 -24.46 -17.77
N THR A 283 1.80 -25.12 -17.78
CA THR A 283 1.93 -26.55 -18.05
C THR A 283 1.99 -27.36 -16.76
N ASN A 284 1.82 -28.69 -16.86
CA ASN A 284 1.94 -29.62 -15.73
C ASN A 284 0.92 -29.38 -14.61
N VAL A 285 -0.27 -28.89 -14.96
CA VAL A 285 -1.36 -28.73 -14.01
C VAL A 285 -2.00 -30.09 -13.76
N GLN A 286 -1.91 -30.60 -12.55
CA GLN A 286 -2.37 -31.95 -12.25
C GLN A 286 -3.89 -32.06 -12.32
N SER A 287 -4.36 -33.20 -12.84
CA SER A 287 -5.78 -33.58 -12.80
C SER A 287 -6.35 -33.46 -11.39
N GLY A 288 -7.51 -32.81 -11.26
CA GLY A 288 -8.17 -32.59 -9.98
C GLY A 288 -7.75 -31.32 -9.25
N TYR A 289 -6.77 -30.56 -9.76
CA TYR A 289 -6.39 -29.27 -9.18
C TYR A 289 -7.60 -28.34 -9.08
N SER A 290 -7.85 -27.78 -7.91
CA SER A 290 -8.86 -26.74 -7.67
C SER A 290 -8.23 -25.60 -6.89
N GLY A 291 -8.44 -24.36 -7.35
CA GLY A 291 -7.82 -23.19 -6.72
C GLY A 291 -8.13 -21.92 -7.51
N SER A 292 -7.16 -21.02 -7.60
CA SER A 292 -7.27 -19.79 -8.38
C SER A 292 -6.03 -19.57 -9.25
N ALA A 293 -6.21 -18.88 -10.37
CA ALA A 293 -5.14 -18.36 -11.19
C ALA A 293 -5.07 -16.85 -10.99
N THR A 294 -3.89 -16.33 -10.66
CA THR A 294 -3.63 -14.92 -10.38
C THR A 294 -2.52 -14.43 -11.30
N ALA A 295 -2.76 -13.34 -12.01
CA ALA A 295 -1.72 -12.67 -12.78
C ALA A 295 -0.83 -11.84 -11.84
N LEU A 296 0.45 -11.77 -12.14
CA LEU A 296 1.47 -10.99 -11.44
C LEU A 296 2.19 -10.15 -12.47
N LEU A 297 2.01 -8.84 -12.37
CA LEU A 297 2.61 -7.86 -13.26
C LEU A 297 3.86 -7.29 -12.61
N ALA A 298 4.98 -7.39 -13.32
CA ALA A 298 6.25 -6.72 -13.04
C ALA A 298 6.48 -5.53 -13.98
N SER A 299 5.72 -5.44 -15.08
CA SER A 299 5.80 -4.34 -16.05
C SER A 299 5.37 -3.00 -15.42
N PRO A 300 6.28 -1.99 -15.36
CA PRO A 300 5.96 -0.69 -14.80
C PRO A 300 4.83 0.02 -15.56
N GLY A 301 4.00 0.77 -14.84
CA GLY A 301 2.91 1.54 -15.44
C GLY A 301 1.69 0.71 -15.84
N TRP A 302 1.62 -0.56 -15.45
CA TRP A 302 0.45 -1.42 -15.63
C TRP A 302 0.02 -2.01 -14.30
N GLN A 303 -1.28 -2.20 -14.14
CA GLN A 303 -1.88 -2.89 -13.01
C GLN A 303 -2.99 -3.81 -13.49
N LEU A 304 -3.38 -4.78 -12.65
CA LEU A 304 -4.57 -5.58 -12.92
C LEU A 304 -5.80 -4.69 -12.78
N SER A 305 -6.78 -4.93 -13.65
CA SER A 305 -8.09 -4.31 -13.50
C SER A 305 -8.81 -4.81 -12.24
N ASN A 306 -10.06 -4.38 -12.03
CA ASN A 306 -10.91 -4.78 -10.90
C ASN A 306 -11.09 -6.31 -10.71
N CYS A 307 -10.65 -7.13 -11.67
CA CYS A 307 -10.59 -8.58 -11.54
C CYS A 307 -9.15 -9.11 -11.44
N THR A 308 -8.72 -9.44 -10.21
CA THR A 308 -7.33 -9.85 -9.92
C THR A 308 -7.10 -11.36 -9.99
N SER A 309 -8.15 -12.18 -9.98
CA SER A 309 -8.02 -13.65 -9.99
C SER A 309 -9.18 -14.36 -10.71
N ASN A 310 -8.88 -15.53 -11.28
CA ASN A 310 -9.84 -16.46 -11.87
C ASN A 310 -9.97 -17.70 -10.97
N THR A 311 -11.18 -18.18 -10.70
CA THR A 311 -11.37 -19.47 -10.00
C THR A 311 -11.20 -20.63 -10.98
N ILE A 312 -10.38 -21.59 -10.57
CA ILE A 312 -10.12 -22.83 -11.29
C ILE A 312 -10.87 -23.95 -10.59
N ASN A 313 -12.01 -24.33 -11.15
CA ASN A 313 -12.72 -25.56 -10.76
C ASN A 313 -11.87 -26.79 -11.12
N PRO A 314 -12.08 -27.95 -10.45
CA PRO A 314 -11.25 -29.14 -10.60
C PRO A 314 -10.86 -29.42 -12.05
N VAL A 315 -9.56 -29.32 -12.34
CA VAL A 315 -9.03 -29.45 -13.70
C VAL A 315 -9.21 -30.90 -14.15
N THR A 316 -10.16 -31.14 -15.04
CA THR A 316 -10.44 -32.46 -15.64
C THR A 316 -9.97 -32.56 -17.09
N GLY A 317 -9.38 -31.49 -17.61
CA GLY A 317 -8.91 -31.35 -18.99
C GLY A 317 -8.11 -30.05 -19.15
N ASN A 318 -7.56 -29.82 -20.35
CA ASN A 318 -6.94 -28.54 -20.67
C ASN A 318 -7.98 -27.42 -20.55
N LEU A 319 -7.65 -26.35 -19.84
CA LEU A 319 -8.49 -25.16 -19.73
C LEU A 319 -7.94 -24.07 -20.65
N THR A 320 -8.82 -23.47 -21.44
CA THR A 320 -8.53 -22.33 -22.31
C THR A 320 -9.44 -21.15 -21.95
N GLY A 321 -9.02 -19.95 -22.34
CA GLY A 321 -9.79 -18.71 -22.13
C GLY A 321 -9.85 -18.28 -20.66
N VAL A 322 -8.82 -18.60 -19.87
CA VAL A 322 -8.64 -18.01 -18.55
C VAL A 322 -7.94 -16.68 -18.77
N ASN A 323 -8.71 -15.60 -18.90
CA ASN A 323 -8.16 -14.31 -19.31
C ASN A 323 -7.99 -13.38 -18.11
N PHE A 324 -7.07 -12.42 -18.26
CA PHE A 324 -6.87 -11.33 -17.32
C PHE A 324 -6.97 -10.00 -18.05
N PHE A 325 -7.23 -8.95 -17.29
CA PHE A 325 -7.40 -7.60 -17.80
C PHE A 325 -6.43 -6.71 -17.05
N VAL A 326 -5.71 -5.88 -17.80
CA VAL A 326 -4.76 -4.92 -17.27
C VAL A 326 -5.13 -3.55 -17.73
N THR A 327 -4.96 -2.59 -16.85
CA THR A 327 -5.15 -1.19 -17.16
C THR A 327 -3.85 -0.42 -16.92
N GLN A 328 -3.66 0.65 -17.68
CA GLN A 328 -2.44 1.44 -17.58
C GLN A 328 -2.54 2.35 -16.36
N SER A 329 -1.58 2.23 -15.45
CA SER A 329 -1.43 3.16 -14.33
C SER A 329 -0.86 4.47 -14.84
N ARG A 330 -1.51 5.59 -14.49
CA ARG A 330 -1.10 6.94 -14.89
C ARG A 330 -0.65 7.73 -13.67
N SER A 331 0.31 8.62 -13.90
CA SER A 331 0.69 9.60 -12.90
C SER A 331 -0.48 10.54 -12.62
N ALA A 332 -0.53 11.05 -11.39
CA ALA A 332 -1.46 12.10 -11.04
C ALA A 332 -1.23 13.35 -11.89
N TRP A 333 -2.32 14.07 -12.08
CA TRP A 333 -2.42 15.26 -12.91
C TRP A 333 -3.48 16.18 -12.32
N TRP A 334 -3.44 17.44 -12.72
CA TRP A 334 -4.31 18.48 -12.18
C TRP A 334 -4.93 19.30 -13.31
N GLN A 335 -6.05 19.95 -12.99
CA GLN A 335 -6.77 20.82 -13.92
C GLN A 335 -7.24 22.09 -13.27
N THR A 336 -7.49 23.08 -14.12
CA THR A 336 -8.10 24.35 -13.77
C THR A 336 -9.32 24.60 -14.63
N ILE A 337 -10.28 25.34 -14.08
CA ILE A 337 -11.57 25.63 -14.71
C ILE A 337 -11.80 27.13 -14.62
N GLY A 338 -11.94 27.78 -15.78
CA GLY A 338 -12.31 29.18 -15.88
C GLY A 338 -11.22 30.21 -15.52
N GLY A 339 -10.09 29.80 -14.94
CA GLY A 339 -9.11 30.68 -14.33
C GLY A 339 -7.70 30.53 -14.88
N ASP A 340 -6.95 31.62 -14.87
CA ASP A 340 -5.57 31.68 -15.34
C ASP A 340 -4.63 30.86 -14.45
N VAL A 341 -3.55 30.36 -15.06
CA VAL A 341 -2.47 29.66 -14.36
C VAL A 341 -1.16 30.40 -14.57
N GLY A 342 -0.49 30.73 -13.47
CA GLY A 342 0.74 31.52 -13.49
C GLY A 342 1.94 30.81 -12.87
N ALA A 343 3.10 30.87 -13.52
CA ALA A 343 4.38 30.53 -12.89
C ALA A 343 5.49 31.50 -13.31
N ASN A 344 6.12 32.18 -12.35
CA ASN A 344 7.19 33.13 -12.68
C ASN A 344 8.48 32.37 -13.05
N ASN A 345 9.07 31.65 -12.09
CA ASN A 345 10.34 30.92 -12.26
C ASN A 345 10.18 29.41 -12.04
N GLY A 346 9.11 28.81 -12.57
CA GLY A 346 8.79 27.39 -12.39
C GLY A 346 8.18 26.76 -13.63
N ASN A 347 8.18 25.43 -13.67
CA ASN A 347 7.50 24.70 -14.74
C ASN A 347 6.01 24.60 -14.41
N ILE A 348 5.16 24.74 -15.43
CA ILE A 348 3.74 24.40 -15.35
C ILE A 348 3.60 23.05 -16.04
N THR A 349 3.39 21.99 -15.27
CA THR A 349 3.27 20.64 -15.82
C THR A 349 2.12 19.89 -15.18
N SER A 350 1.20 19.42 -16.00
CA SER A 350 0.14 18.48 -15.60
C SER A 350 0.27 17.24 -16.47
N ASN A 351 0.39 16.05 -15.90
CA ASN A 351 0.62 14.81 -16.66
C ASN A 351 -0.70 14.23 -17.18
N ILE A 352 -1.43 15.00 -17.98
CA ILE A 352 -2.75 14.61 -18.49
C ILE A 352 -2.62 13.27 -19.25
N PRO A 353 -3.40 12.24 -18.89
CA PRO A 353 -3.39 10.96 -19.60
C PRO A 353 -3.73 11.11 -21.08
N ASP A 354 -3.04 10.34 -21.96
CA ASP A 354 -3.40 10.23 -23.38
C ASP A 354 -4.75 9.56 -23.64
N THR A 355 -5.33 8.96 -22.60
CA THR A 355 -6.65 8.36 -22.61
C THR A 355 -7.76 9.37 -22.34
N CYS A 356 -7.44 10.59 -21.86
CA CYS A 356 -8.44 11.64 -21.78
C CYS A 356 -8.86 12.01 -23.20
N VAL A 357 -10.12 11.73 -23.50
CA VAL A 357 -10.81 12.13 -24.73
C VAL A 357 -12.04 12.88 -24.28
N ALA A 358 -12.29 14.08 -24.83
CA ALA A 358 -13.29 15.04 -24.38
C ALA A 358 -14.54 14.41 -23.72
N SER A 359 -14.46 14.21 -22.41
CA SER A 359 -15.42 13.46 -21.62
C SER A 359 -15.60 14.13 -20.28
N ALA A 360 -16.80 13.97 -19.72
CA ALA A 360 -17.19 14.65 -18.51
C ALA A 360 -16.20 14.48 -17.33
N THR A 361 -15.47 13.37 -17.25
CA THR A 361 -14.54 13.10 -16.14
C THR A 361 -13.07 13.34 -16.50
N CYS A 362 -12.70 13.18 -17.77
CA CYS A 362 -11.33 13.23 -18.27
C CYS A 362 -11.30 14.13 -19.52
N GLU A 363 -10.89 15.37 -19.32
CA GLU A 363 -10.72 16.35 -20.39
C GLU A 363 -9.23 16.52 -20.70
N GLU A 364 -8.88 16.68 -21.98
CA GLU A 364 -7.50 16.68 -22.45
C GLU A 364 -6.74 18.02 -22.25
N PHE A 365 -7.26 18.94 -21.44
CA PHE A 365 -6.75 20.32 -21.32
C PHE A 365 -6.29 20.67 -19.90
N ILE A 366 -5.25 21.48 -19.75
CA ILE A 366 -4.84 22.01 -18.43
C ILE A 366 -5.87 23.02 -17.91
N THR A 367 -6.35 23.90 -18.79
CA THR A 367 -7.35 24.93 -18.50
C THR A 367 -8.64 24.65 -19.27
N LEU A 368 -9.73 24.41 -18.56
CA LEU A 368 -11.08 24.18 -19.10
C LEU A 368 -11.89 25.48 -19.10
N PHE A 369 -12.96 25.49 -19.89
CA PHE A 369 -14.01 26.51 -19.74
C PHE A 369 -14.59 26.48 -18.32
N ASP A 370 -15.24 27.58 -17.94
CA ASP A 370 -16.04 27.63 -16.72
C ASP A 370 -17.18 26.62 -16.74
N ALA A 371 -17.80 26.37 -15.59
CA ALA A 371 -18.89 25.42 -15.46
C ALA A 371 -20.15 25.77 -16.29
N ALA A 372 -20.24 27.01 -16.79
CA ALA A 372 -21.30 27.45 -17.70
C ALA A 372 -20.96 27.16 -19.18
N ASN A 373 -19.79 26.59 -19.45
CA ASN A 373 -19.26 26.27 -20.77
C ASN A 373 -19.14 27.50 -21.69
N ASN A 374 -18.68 28.62 -21.12
CA ASN A 374 -18.44 29.83 -21.90
C ASN A 374 -17.13 29.71 -22.69
N ALA A 375 -17.19 29.74 -24.02
CA ALA A 375 -16.02 29.48 -24.88
C ALA A 375 -14.83 30.47 -24.71
N ASP A 376 -15.06 31.63 -24.09
CA ASP A 376 -14.01 32.64 -23.81
C ASP A 376 -13.58 32.65 -22.34
N SER A 377 -13.99 31.65 -21.57
CA SER A 377 -13.70 31.56 -20.13
C SER A 377 -12.51 30.69 -19.79
N SER A 378 -11.95 29.95 -20.74
CA SER A 378 -10.75 29.15 -20.49
C SER A 378 -9.61 30.07 -20.06
N GLY A 379 -8.98 29.74 -18.93
CA GLY A 379 -7.87 30.52 -18.41
C GLY A 379 -6.68 30.60 -19.35
N VAL A 380 -5.87 31.64 -19.18
CA VAL A 380 -4.60 31.81 -19.88
C VAL A 380 -3.49 31.21 -19.04
N ILE A 381 -2.60 30.44 -19.69
CA ILE A 381 -1.36 30.01 -19.05
C ILE A 381 -0.30 31.09 -19.24
N VAL A 382 0.21 31.60 -18.12
CA VAL A 382 1.16 32.70 -18.06
C VAL A 382 2.43 32.23 -17.39
N HIS A 383 3.59 32.41 -18.03
CA HIS A 383 4.87 32.07 -17.43
C HIS A 383 5.97 33.09 -17.78
N TYR A 384 6.96 33.29 -16.92
CA TYR A 384 8.12 34.15 -17.24
C TYR A 384 9.33 33.30 -17.68
N ALA A 385 9.57 32.19 -16.99
CA ALA A 385 10.59 31.20 -17.32
C ALA A 385 10.06 29.78 -17.07
N GLY A 386 10.86 28.76 -17.40
CA GLY A 386 10.48 27.35 -17.28
C GLY A 386 9.76 26.81 -18.52
N THR A 387 9.16 25.62 -18.38
CA THR A 387 8.41 24.96 -19.45
C THR A 387 6.94 24.81 -19.06
N VAL A 388 6.06 25.01 -20.05
CA VAL A 388 4.64 24.66 -19.96
C VAL A 388 4.42 23.35 -20.73
N SER A 389 3.78 22.37 -20.11
CA SER A 389 3.52 21.06 -20.72
C SER A 389 2.30 20.36 -20.11
N ALA A 390 1.47 19.75 -20.97
CA ALA A 390 0.41 18.81 -20.55
C ALA A 390 0.93 17.37 -20.39
N GLY A 391 2.25 17.21 -20.20
CA GLY A 391 2.90 15.93 -19.98
C GLY A 391 3.09 15.13 -21.26
N THR A 392 3.47 13.86 -21.11
CA THR A 392 3.75 12.95 -22.24
C THR A 392 2.50 12.31 -22.83
N GLY A 393 1.33 12.55 -22.25
CA GLY A 393 0.05 12.00 -22.71
C GLY A 393 -0.59 12.78 -23.86
N GLY A 394 0.00 13.88 -24.33
CA GLY A 394 -0.56 14.57 -25.50
C GLY A 394 -1.82 15.40 -25.22
N GLY A 395 -2.04 15.79 -23.96
CA GLY A 395 -3.00 16.85 -23.64
C GLY A 395 -2.61 18.19 -24.28
N SER A 396 -3.58 19.10 -24.33
CA SER A 396 -3.44 20.48 -24.80
C SER A 396 -3.45 21.46 -23.62
N LEU A 397 -3.11 22.73 -23.88
CA LEU A 397 -2.98 23.71 -22.80
C LEU A 397 -4.35 24.27 -22.39
N SER A 398 -5.22 24.53 -23.37
CA SER A 398 -6.51 25.15 -23.13
C SER A 398 -7.59 24.57 -24.03
N GLU A 399 -8.79 24.36 -23.46
CA GLU A 399 -9.97 23.87 -24.18
C GLU A 399 -10.42 24.82 -25.30
N GLY A 400 -10.16 26.12 -25.12
CA GLY A 400 -10.45 27.15 -26.10
C GLY A 400 -9.30 27.40 -27.07
N THR A 401 -8.85 28.64 -27.12
CA THR A 401 -7.63 28.96 -27.86
C THR A 401 -6.44 28.63 -26.97
N ASP A 402 -5.46 27.88 -27.48
CA ASP A 402 -4.21 27.55 -26.80
C ASP A 402 -3.36 28.81 -26.52
N TYR A 403 -3.81 29.61 -25.55
CA TYR A 403 -3.11 30.80 -25.10
C TYR A 403 -2.05 30.42 -24.09
N ASN A 404 -0.80 30.61 -24.51
CA ASN A 404 0.36 30.63 -23.65
C ASN A 404 1.05 31.98 -23.77
N ALA A 405 1.12 32.72 -22.67
CA ALA A 405 1.70 34.05 -22.62
C ALA A 405 3.02 34.04 -21.85
N LEU A 406 4.02 34.70 -22.43
CA LEU A 406 5.24 35.06 -21.71
C LEU A 406 4.98 36.33 -20.90
N SER A 407 4.96 36.21 -19.58
CA SER A 407 4.93 37.37 -18.71
C SER A 407 6.31 38.01 -18.66
N LEU A 408 6.38 39.33 -18.71
CA LEU A 408 7.59 40.10 -18.41
C LEU A 408 7.56 40.64 -16.97
N TYR A 409 6.83 39.94 -16.08
CA TYR A 409 6.53 40.41 -14.73
C TYR A 409 7.78 40.93 -14.04
N ASP A 410 7.74 42.20 -13.67
CA ASP A 410 8.80 42.83 -12.90
C ASP A 410 8.69 42.38 -11.44
N THR A 411 9.69 41.62 -10.99
CA THR A 411 9.77 41.11 -9.61
C THR A 411 9.78 42.17 -8.51
N THR A 412 9.81 43.47 -8.86
CA THR A 412 9.84 44.58 -7.90
C THR A 412 8.51 44.80 -7.16
N ALA A 413 7.38 44.42 -7.75
CA ALA A 413 6.08 44.45 -7.10
C ALA A 413 5.66 43.02 -6.76
N LYS A 414 5.46 42.72 -5.47
CA LYS A 414 4.98 41.42 -5.01
C LYS A 414 3.78 41.67 -4.11
N GLU A 415 2.62 41.14 -4.48
CA GLU A 415 1.41 41.18 -3.65
C GLU A 415 1.50 40.08 -2.58
N ASP A 416 2.47 40.25 -1.69
CA ASP A 416 2.78 39.33 -0.59
C ASP A 416 2.10 39.77 0.73
N TYR A 417 2.34 39.01 1.79
CA TYR A 417 1.88 39.30 3.13
C TYR A 417 2.20 40.74 3.53
N ALA A 418 3.46 41.17 3.35
CA ALA A 418 3.90 42.51 3.71
C ALA A 418 3.18 43.59 2.90
N TYR A 419 2.92 43.37 1.61
CA TYR A 419 2.13 44.25 0.76
C TYR A 419 0.71 44.43 1.30
N PHE A 420 -0.01 43.32 1.52
CA PHE A 420 -1.38 43.39 2.00
C PHE A 420 -1.46 43.90 3.44
N TYR A 421 -0.50 43.59 4.30
CA TYR A 421 -0.45 44.07 5.68
C TYR A 421 -0.38 45.60 5.72
N ARG A 422 0.42 46.21 4.81
CA ARG A 422 0.46 47.67 4.62
C ARG A 422 -0.83 48.21 4.00
N LEU A 423 -1.38 47.54 2.99
CA LEU A 423 -2.62 47.95 2.30
C LEU A 423 -3.82 48.02 3.27
N PHE A 424 -3.86 47.08 4.21
CA PHE A 424 -4.87 47.00 5.27
C PHE A 424 -4.59 47.89 6.47
N GLU A 425 -3.47 48.63 6.47
CA GLU A 425 -3.04 49.50 7.58
C GLU A 425 -3.00 48.73 8.92
N MET A 426 -2.54 47.48 8.88
CA MET A 426 -2.48 46.63 10.07
C MET A 426 -1.46 47.19 11.07
N PRO A 427 -1.78 47.25 12.38
CA PRO A 427 -0.90 47.81 13.39
C PRO A 427 0.29 46.86 13.64
N PRO A 428 1.53 47.36 13.85
CA PRO A 428 2.72 46.51 14.03
C PRO A 428 2.65 45.48 15.17
N ASN A 429 1.76 45.71 16.16
CA ASN A 429 1.51 44.80 17.28
C ASN A 429 0.01 44.43 17.29
N ALA A 430 -0.49 43.90 16.17
CA ALA A 430 -1.87 43.43 16.08
C ALA A 430 -2.13 42.33 17.13
N SER A 431 -3.24 42.46 17.86
CA SER A 431 -3.74 41.43 18.77
C SER A 431 -4.34 40.26 17.98
N ASP A 432 -4.28 39.05 18.52
CA ASP A 432 -4.94 37.89 17.91
C ASP A 432 -6.47 38.05 17.98
N ASP A 433 -7.15 37.79 16.87
CA ASP A 433 -8.61 37.73 16.79
C ASP A 433 -9.16 36.30 16.80
N ILE A 434 -8.28 35.32 16.58
CA ILE A 434 -8.62 33.91 16.50
C ILE A 434 -8.00 33.22 17.72
N ALA A 435 -8.76 32.32 18.34
CA ALA A 435 -8.23 31.58 19.48
C ALA A 435 -7.19 30.54 18.99
N PRO A 436 -6.05 30.38 19.68
CA PRO A 436 -5.03 29.39 19.32
C PRO A 436 -5.41 27.96 19.78
N ASP A 437 -6.69 27.61 19.76
CA ASP A 437 -7.25 26.38 20.35
C ASP A 437 -6.92 25.09 19.58
N GLY A 438 -5.94 25.13 18.69
CA GLY A 438 -5.52 24.01 17.83
C GLY A 438 -6.56 23.65 16.77
N ASN A 439 -7.73 24.29 16.77
CA ASN A 439 -8.80 24.09 15.81
C ASN A 439 -9.64 25.37 15.69
N ALA A 440 -9.20 26.26 14.81
CA ALA A 440 -9.73 27.60 14.66
C ALA A 440 -11.16 27.64 14.13
N ASN A 441 -12.00 28.41 14.81
CA ASN A 441 -13.36 28.73 14.36
C ASN A 441 -13.36 30.03 13.52
N PRO A 442 -14.31 30.20 12.59
CA PRO A 442 -14.48 31.46 11.91
C PRO A 442 -14.74 32.59 12.92
N PRO A 443 -14.13 33.77 12.77
CA PRO A 443 -14.37 34.89 13.68
C PRO A 443 -15.85 35.26 13.74
N SER A 444 -16.39 35.46 14.94
CA SER A 444 -17.82 35.75 15.17
C SER A 444 -18.14 37.22 15.43
N GLY A 445 -17.12 38.04 15.71
CA GLY A 445 -17.23 39.49 15.91
C GLY A 445 -16.37 40.28 14.91
N PRO A 446 -16.45 41.62 14.90
CA PRO A 446 -15.54 42.43 14.09
C PRO A 446 -14.08 42.24 14.58
N PRO A 447 -13.07 42.53 13.72
CA PRO A 447 -11.68 42.53 14.15
C PRO A 447 -11.47 43.43 15.38
N ALA A 448 -10.64 42.97 16.33
CA ALA A 448 -10.32 43.71 17.55
C ALA A 448 -9.62 45.03 17.24
N ASP A 449 -9.59 45.93 18.22
CA ASP A 449 -8.81 47.18 18.19
C ASP A 449 -9.06 48.09 16.97
N GLY A 450 -10.21 47.95 16.31
CA GLY A 450 -10.57 48.74 15.12
C GLY A 450 -9.78 48.37 13.86
N LYS A 451 -9.16 47.18 13.81
CA LYS A 451 -8.48 46.65 12.62
C LYS A 451 -9.47 46.46 11.47
N TYR A 452 -8.95 46.47 10.24
CA TYR A 452 -9.76 46.22 9.03
C TYR A 452 -9.77 44.76 8.58
N ALA A 453 -8.95 43.92 9.20
CA ALA A 453 -8.85 42.49 8.94
C ALA A 453 -8.54 41.77 10.26
N TYR A 454 -8.85 40.48 10.29
CA TYR A 454 -8.51 39.59 11.39
C TYR A 454 -7.03 39.25 11.34
N PHE A 455 -6.45 38.97 12.50
CA PHE A 455 -5.04 38.66 12.68
C PHE A 455 -4.85 37.45 13.60
N GLN A 456 -3.89 36.61 13.26
CA GLN A 456 -3.35 35.55 14.10
C GLN A 456 -1.83 35.66 14.11
N SER A 457 -1.24 35.81 15.29
CA SER A 457 0.19 35.63 15.51
C SER A 457 0.53 34.14 15.57
N GLY A 458 1.58 33.73 14.86
CA GLY A 458 1.98 32.33 14.77
C GLY A 458 1.06 31.48 13.88
N ASP A 459 1.13 30.17 14.09
CA ASP A 459 0.47 29.18 13.23
C ASP A 459 -1.04 29.10 13.50
N LEU A 460 -1.82 28.93 12.43
CA LEU A 460 -3.26 28.75 12.44
C LEU A 460 -3.62 27.35 11.90
N ASN A 461 -4.39 26.58 12.65
CA ASN A 461 -4.86 25.26 12.22
C ASN A 461 -6.39 25.23 12.17
N ILE A 462 -6.96 24.83 11.02
CA ILE A 462 -8.39 24.57 10.84
C ILE A 462 -8.54 23.05 10.76
N GLY A 463 -8.98 22.46 11.86
CA GLY A 463 -9.02 21.02 12.08
C GLY A 463 -10.36 20.36 11.78
N PRO A 464 -10.51 19.07 12.13
CA PRO A 464 -11.49 18.18 11.51
C PRO A 464 -12.96 18.38 11.86
N ASN A 465 -13.24 19.20 12.87
CA ASN A 465 -14.60 19.44 13.33
C ASN A 465 -15.09 20.87 13.05
N ASN A 466 -14.30 21.68 12.33
CA ASN A 466 -14.60 23.09 12.10
C ASN A 466 -14.87 23.36 10.63
N ASN A 467 -16.14 23.40 10.28
CA ASN A 467 -16.56 23.89 8.98
C ASN A 467 -16.69 25.42 9.04
N TRP A 468 -16.06 26.09 8.09
CA TRP A 468 -16.21 27.53 7.92
C TRP A 468 -17.26 27.78 6.86
N ASN A 469 -18.40 28.34 7.28
CA ASN A 469 -19.47 28.73 6.38
C ASN A 469 -19.57 30.25 6.38
N ILE A 470 -19.15 30.86 5.28
CA ILE A 470 -19.16 32.31 5.10
C ILE A 470 -20.40 32.66 4.28
N SER A 471 -21.34 33.36 4.93
CA SER A 471 -22.59 33.77 4.27
C SER A 471 -22.37 34.86 3.24
N SER A 472 -23.35 35.04 2.36
CA SER A 472 -23.36 36.06 1.28
C SER A 472 -23.23 37.52 1.74
N SER A 473 -23.32 37.78 3.05
CA SER A 473 -23.20 39.12 3.65
C SER A 473 -21.89 39.32 4.42
N GLN A 474 -21.07 38.28 4.54
CA GLN A 474 -19.84 38.30 5.30
C GLN A 474 -18.64 38.49 4.38
N SER A 475 -17.71 39.31 4.86
CA SER A 475 -16.43 39.55 4.20
C SER A 475 -15.31 39.45 5.23
N ILE A 476 -14.51 38.40 5.12
CA ILE A 476 -13.48 38.04 6.10
C ILE A 476 -12.12 38.04 5.41
N VAL A 477 -11.18 38.82 5.97
CA VAL A 477 -9.76 38.79 5.60
C VAL A 477 -8.98 38.42 6.83
N ILE A 478 -8.13 37.40 6.75
CA ILE A 478 -7.33 36.90 7.86
C ILE A 478 -5.85 36.97 7.48
N PHE A 479 -5.07 37.69 8.29
CA PHE A 479 -3.63 37.66 8.27
C PHE A 479 -3.11 36.62 9.26
N VAL A 480 -2.25 35.71 8.80
CA VAL A 480 -1.59 34.71 9.63
C VAL A 480 -0.08 34.97 9.60
N ASP A 481 0.49 35.41 10.72
CA ASP A 481 1.93 35.60 10.87
C ASP A 481 2.62 34.29 11.29
N GLY A 482 2.51 33.28 10.43
CA GLY A 482 2.94 31.91 10.65
C GLY A 482 2.47 31.01 9.51
N LYS A 483 2.25 29.73 9.80
CA LYS A 483 1.72 28.76 8.84
C LYS A 483 0.21 28.60 8.97
N LEU A 484 -0.47 28.27 7.88
CA LEU A 484 -1.87 27.89 7.87
C LEU A 484 -2.01 26.41 7.48
N THR A 485 -2.66 25.62 8.32
CA THR A 485 -2.92 24.20 8.04
C THR A 485 -4.41 23.92 8.03
N PHE A 486 -4.87 23.21 7.01
CA PHE A 486 -6.21 22.65 6.89
C PHE A 486 -6.12 21.13 7.08
N ASP A 487 -6.85 20.59 8.06
CA ASP A 487 -6.85 19.17 8.43
C ASP A 487 -8.25 18.66 8.72
N PHE A 488 -9.20 18.96 7.83
CA PHE A 488 -10.56 18.45 7.95
C PHE A 488 -10.83 17.26 7.05
N GLN A 489 -11.74 16.40 7.53
CA GLN A 489 -12.14 15.14 6.89
C GLN A 489 -13.46 15.28 6.12
N LEU A 490 -14.12 16.44 6.23
CA LEU A 490 -15.41 16.69 5.63
C LEU A 490 -15.21 17.30 4.24
N LEU A 491 -15.99 16.81 3.27
CA LEU A 491 -16.24 17.55 2.04
C LEU A 491 -16.84 18.91 2.41
N GLN A 492 -16.46 19.97 1.70
CA GLN A 492 -16.91 21.34 1.96
C GLN A 492 -16.51 21.85 3.36
N GLY A 493 -15.25 21.66 3.75
CA GLY A 493 -14.76 22.18 5.03
C GLY A 493 -14.74 23.71 5.08
N ILE A 494 -14.54 24.38 3.94
CA ILE A 494 -14.68 25.83 3.80
C ILE A 494 -15.65 26.14 2.66
N ASN A 495 -16.82 26.71 2.98
CA ASN A 495 -17.84 27.11 2.02
C ASN A 495 -18.06 28.62 2.07
N VAL A 496 -18.06 29.28 0.91
CA VAL A 496 -18.27 30.72 0.76
C VAL A 496 -19.44 30.95 -0.18
N ASP A 497 -20.59 31.30 0.39
CA ASP A 497 -21.81 31.58 -0.38
C ASP A 497 -21.56 32.70 -1.40
N PRO A 498 -22.15 32.65 -2.60
CA PRO A 498 -22.11 33.76 -3.55
C PRO A 498 -22.54 35.08 -2.90
N GLY A 499 -21.71 36.12 -3.01
CA GLY A 499 -21.87 37.39 -2.30
C GLY A 499 -20.91 37.54 -1.11
N GLY A 500 -20.46 36.42 -0.54
CA GLY A 500 -19.51 36.36 0.55
C GLY A 500 -18.07 36.53 0.07
N PHE A 501 -17.16 36.73 1.02
CA PHE A 501 -15.74 36.86 0.75
C PHE A 501 -14.90 36.26 1.89
N LEU A 502 -13.91 35.45 1.54
CA LEU A 502 -12.91 34.91 2.45
C LEU A 502 -11.53 35.00 1.81
N ALA A 503 -10.58 35.59 2.53
CA ALA A 503 -9.17 35.59 2.14
C ALA A 503 -8.26 35.24 3.32
N PHE A 504 -7.29 34.36 3.07
CA PHE A 504 -6.16 34.08 3.94
C PHE A 504 -4.88 34.64 3.32
N ILE A 505 -4.14 35.42 4.10
CA ILE A 505 -2.89 36.05 3.70
C ILE A 505 -1.83 35.64 4.73
N VAL A 506 -0.85 34.85 4.31
CA VAL A 506 -0.04 34.02 5.22
C VAL A 506 1.46 34.28 5.02
N ASN A 507 2.18 34.57 6.12
CA ASN A 507 3.64 34.80 6.14
C ASN A 507 4.45 33.47 6.24
N GLY A 508 3.90 32.40 5.69
CA GLY A 508 4.40 31.03 5.84
C GLY A 508 3.57 30.08 4.99
N ASP A 509 3.86 28.79 5.02
CA ASP A 509 3.19 27.83 4.13
C ASP A 509 1.68 27.73 4.40
N ILE A 510 0.92 27.51 3.34
CA ILE A 510 -0.48 27.06 3.41
C ILE A 510 -0.49 25.57 3.07
N THR A 511 -0.88 24.72 4.01
CA THR A 511 -0.90 23.27 3.84
C THR A 511 -2.32 22.73 3.90
N PHE A 512 -2.72 22.00 2.87
CA PHE A 512 -3.95 21.19 2.86
C PHE A 512 -3.53 19.73 3.09
N ASN A 513 -3.76 19.23 4.31
CA ASN A 513 -3.34 17.90 4.73
C ASN A 513 -4.04 16.78 3.94
N ALA A 514 -3.50 15.56 4.05
CA ALA A 514 -3.96 14.39 3.33
C ALA A 514 -5.45 14.06 3.54
N ASN A 515 -6.02 14.50 4.68
CA ASN A 515 -7.42 14.32 5.03
C ASN A 515 -8.39 15.20 4.23
N VAL A 516 -7.94 16.37 3.75
CA VAL A 516 -8.75 17.28 2.93
C VAL A 516 -8.95 16.62 1.56
N GLY A 517 -10.18 16.51 1.06
CA GLY A 517 -10.46 15.87 -0.23
C GLY A 517 -11.46 14.73 -0.19
N SER A 518 -11.91 14.30 -1.37
CA SER A 518 -12.83 13.18 -1.57
C SER A 518 -12.11 11.89 -1.92
N ASN A 519 -12.45 10.79 -1.25
CA ASN A 519 -12.04 9.44 -1.67
C ASN A 519 -12.88 8.88 -2.84
N ALA A 520 -13.94 9.61 -3.23
CA ALA A 520 -14.74 9.35 -4.41
C ALA A 520 -14.44 10.48 -5.42
N PRO A 521 -13.40 10.33 -6.25
CA PRO A 521 -13.04 11.35 -7.24
C PRO A 521 -14.22 11.59 -8.18
N GLY A 522 -14.42 12.85 -8.54
CA GLY A 522 -15.55 13.31 -9.32
C GLY A 522 -15.14 14.12 -10.55
N ASN A 523 -16.15 14.40 -11.38
CA ASN A 523 -16.05 15.26 -12.55
C ASN A 523 -15.50 16.65 -12.17
N PRO A 524 -14.49 17.19 -12.90
CA PRO A 524 -13.90 18.50 -12.61
C PRO A 524 -14.92 19.64 -12.45
N ASN A 525 -15.97 19.66 -13.26
CA ASN A 525 -17.00 20.71 -13.29
C ASN A 525 -18.04 20.59 -12.16
N THR A 526 -18.24 19.41 -11.58
CA THR A 526 -19.35 19.16 -10.63
C THR A 526 -18.93 18.53 -9.30
N ALA A 527 -17.67 18.13 -9.14
CA ALA A 527 -17.17 17.62 -7.87
C ALA A 527 -17.41 18.67 -6.76
N PRO A 528 -17.84 18.30 -5.55
CA PRO A 528 -17.94 19.25 -4.45
C PRO A 528 -16.59 19.90 -4.14
N SER A 529 -16.59 21.18 -3.79
CA SER A 529 -15.42 21.88 -3.29
C SER A 529 -15.02 21.36 -1.91
N ASP A 530 -13.72 21.28 -1.64
CA ASP A 530 -13.20 21.05 -0.30
C ASP A 530 -12.95 22.39 0.42
N VAL A 531 -12.45 23.36 -0.33
CA VAL A 531 -12.11 24.71 0.14
C VAL A 531 -12.51 25.79 -0.85
N GLU A 532 -13.00 26.90 -0.33
CA GLU A 532 -13.39 28.07 -1.12
C GLU A 532 -12.76 29.34 -0.54
N GLY A 533 -12.16 30.18 -1.39
CA GLY A 533 -11.63 31.48 -0.97
C GLY A 533 -10.41 31.96 -1.75
N ILE A 534 -9.75 32.98 -1.21
CA ILE A 534 -8.48 33.52 -1.71
C ILE A 534 -7.37 33.10 -0.74
N PHE A 535 -6.35 32.40 -1.23
CA PHE A 535 -5.24 31.86 -0.45
C PHE A 535 -3.94 32.45 -1.00
N ILE A 536 -3.31 33.34 -0.23
CA ILE A 536 -2.07 34.02 -0.62
C ILE A 536 -1.01 33.72 0.43
N THR A 537 0.15 33.25 -0.01
CA THR A 537 1.29 32.97 0.87
C THR A 537 2.60 33.44 0.28
N ASP A 538 3.45 34.00 1.15
CA ASP A 538 4.83 34.37 0.83
C ASP A 538 5.71 33.17 0.48
N SER A 539 5.30 31.99 0.98
CA SER A 539 5.97 30.72 0.80
C SER A 539 5.18 29.83 -0.18
N SER A 540 4.93 28.56 0.18
CA SER A 540 4.35 27.58 -0.72
C SER A 540 2.91 27.25 -0.35
N ILE A 541 2.09 26.99 -1.36
CA ILE A 541 0.86 26.22 -1.18
C ILE A 541 1.23 24.75 -1.31
N ILE A 542 0.83 23.92 -0.35
CA ILE A 542 1.18 22.51 -0.25
C ILE A 542 -0.11 21.70 -0.19
N ILE A 543 -0.38 20.93 -1.24
CA ILE A 543 -1.41 19.89 -1.25
C ILE A 543 -0.71 18.58 -0.88
N ALA A 544 -0.94 18.09 0.34
CA ALA A 544 -0.25 16.90 0.85
C ALA A 544 -0.63 15.63 0.08
N SER A 545 0.26 14.63 0.09
CA SER A 545 0.04 13.38 -0.61
C SER A 545 -1.07 12.53 0.01
N SER A 546 -1.98 12.05 -0.83
CA SER A 546 -3.18 11.31 -0.45
C SER A 546 -3.86 10.70 -1.69
N PRO A 547 -4.59 9.58 -1.54
CA PRO A 547 -5.47 9.05 -2.58
C PRO A 547 -6.79 9.83 -2.75
N ASN A 548 -7.02 10.86 -1.96
CA ASN A 548 -8.23 11.68 -2.05
C ASN A 548 -8.04 12.82 -3.05
N GLN A 549 -9.00 12.99 -3.96
CA GLN A 549 -9.05 14.13 -4.89
C GLN A 549 -9.24 15.43 -4.11
N PHE A 550 -8.43 16.44 -4.43
CA PHE A 550 -8.55 17.79 -3.87
C PHE A 550 -9.28 18.70 -4.85
N VAL A 551 -10.24 19.48 -4.36
CA VAL A 551 -11.00 20.45 -5.15
C VAL A 551 -11.01 21.79 -4.43
N GLY A 552 -10.23 22.75 -4.93
CA GLY A 552 -10.21 24.12 -4.43
C GLY A 552 -11.00 25.05 -5.34
N GLU A 553 -11.80 25.96 -4.78
CA GLU A 553 -12.41 27.05 -5.55
C GLU A 553 -11.88 28.42 -5.10
N GLY A 554 -11.58 29.28 -6.07
CA GLY A 554 -11.11 30.64 -5.85
C GLY A 554 -9.71 30.88 -6.38
N VAL A 555 -8.85 31.50 -5.56
CA VAL A 555 -7.53 32.00 -5.99
C VAL A 555 -6.45 31.43 -5.09
N PHE A 556 -5.41 30.84 -5.67
CA PHE A 556 -4.33 30.15 -4.97
C PHE A 556 -2.98 30.72 -5.43
N VAL A 557 -2.32 31.50 -4.57
CA VAL A 557 -1.05 32.17 -4.87
C VAL A 557 0.00 31.74 -3.84
N GLY A 558 0.91 30.87 -4.26
CA GLY A 558 2.12 30.53 -3.53
C GLY A 558 3.33 31.16 -4.17
N TRP A 559 3.90 32.20 -3.55
CA TRP A 559 4.99 32.96 -4.15
C TRP A 559 6.32 32.17 -4.28
N ASN A 560 6.51 31.12 -3.48
CA ASN A 560 7.61 30.15 -3.65
C ASN A 560 7.18 28.89 -4.42
N GLY A 561 5.90 28.79 -4.81
CA GLY A 561 5.36 27.71 -5.62
C GLY A 561 4.07 27.10 -5.07
N VAL A 562 3.49 26.22 -5.88
CA VAL A 562 2.34 25.38 -5.54
C VAL A 562 2.77 23.92 -5.72
N ASN A 563 2.80 23.18 -4.63
CA ASN A 563 3.22 21.78 -4.59
C ASN A 563 1.98 20.89 -4.56
N LEU A 564 1.77 20.15 -5.65
CA LEU A 564 0.66 19.22 -5.85
C LEU A 564 1.15 17.81 -5.57
N GLY A 565 0.45 17.07 -4.71
CA GLY A 565 0.93 15.82 -4.13
C GLY A 565 -0.08 14.67 -4.16
N ARG A 566 -1.32 14.92 -4.60
CA ARG A 566 -2.36 13.88 -4.67
C ARG A 566 -1.97 12.83 -5.69
N ASP A 567 -2.32 11.60 -5.37
CA ASP A 567 -2.17 10.46 -6.25
C ASP A 567 -3.35 9.54 -5.99
N LEU A 568 -4.37 9.59 -6.85
CA LEU A 568 -5.57 8.77 -6.71
C LEU A 568 -5.28 7.27 -6.85
N THR A 569 -4.06 6.94 -7.27
CA THR A 569 -3.52 5.61 -7.54
C THR A 569 -4.21 4.87 -8.68
N GLY A 570 -3.43 4.09 -9.40
CA GLY A 570 -3.94 3.15 -10.40
C GLY A 570 -4.76 3.80 -11.50
N PHE A 571 -6.03 3.40 -11.59
CA PHE A 571 -6.93 3.77 -12.68
C PHE A 571 -7.63 5.09 -12.42
N ALA A 572 -7.77 5.51 -11.16
CA ALA A 572 -8.44 6.77 -10.89
C ALA A 572 -7.71 7.95 -11.55
N ASN A 573 -6.37 7.92 -11.60
CA ASN A 573 -5.57 8.91 -12.33
C ASN A 573 -5.73 8.86 -13.86
N THR A 574 -6.28 7.81 -14.46
CA THR A 574 -6.56 7.78 -15.91
C THR A 574 -7.85 8.50 -16.26
N THR A 575 -8.74 8.70 -15.28
CA THR A 575 -10.13 9.12 -15.48
C THR A 575 -10.44 10.44 -14.80
N TYR A 576 -9.72 10.78 -13.73
CA TYR A 576 -9.96 11.97 -12.93
C TYR A 576 -8.64 12.69 -12.63
N PRO A 577 -8.62 14.03 -12.64
CA PRO A 577 -7.50 14.78 -12.09
C PRO A 577 -7.46 14.60 -10.57
N ALA A 578 -6.26 14.51 -10.02
CA ALA A 578 -6.04 14.37 -8.60
C ALA A 578 -6.25 15.69 -7.85
N GLU A 579 -6.00 16.83 -8.52
CA GLU A 579 -6.30 18.17 -8.03
C GLU A 579 -7.07 19.01 -9.06
N ILE A 580 -8.11 19.70 -8.59
CA ILE A 580 -8.95 20.59 -9.39
C ILE A 580 -8.96 21.97 -8.76
N PHE A 581 -8.75 23.02 -9.56
CA PHE A 581 -8.94 24.40 -9.13
C PHE A 581 -10.01 25.08 -9.99
N ARG A 582 -11.10 25.53 -9.36
CA ARG A 582 -12.20 26.22 -10.01
C ARG A 582 -12.17 27.70 -9.70
N TYR A 583 -12.13 28.53 -10.72
CA TYR A 583 -12.11 29.97 -10.53
C TYR A 583 -13.46 30.50 -10.05
N ARG A 584 -13.43 31.40 -9.04
CA ARG A 584 -14.60 32.05 -8.46
C ARG A 584 -14.56 33.56 -8.71
N PRO A 585 -15.03 34.05 -9.88
CA PRO A 585 -14.99 35.46 -10.22
C PRO A 585 -15.85 36.33 -9.28
N ASP A 586 -16.86 35.75 -8.63
CA ASP A 586 -17.67 36.44 -7.64
C ASP A 586 -16.85 36.91 -6.43
N LEU A 587 -15.79 36.18 -6.03
CA LEU A 587 -14.91 36.61 -4.95
C LEU A 587 -14.21 37.95 -5.28
N ILE A 588 -13.83 38.18 -6.53
CA ILE A 588 -13.23 39.47 -6.97
C ILE A 588 -14.26 40.60 -6.88
N ILE A 589 -15.50 40.33 -7.27
CA ILE A 589 -16.59 41.32 -7.21
C ILE A 589 -16.88 41.69 -5.74
N ASN A 590 -16.92 40.69 -4.86
CA ASN A 590 -17.24 40.85 -3.43
C ASN A 590 -16.05 41.26 -2.57
N THR A 591 -14.88 41.41 -3.18
CA THR A 591 -13.64 41.79 -2.51
C THR A 591 -13.81 43.11 -1.72
N PRO A 592 -13.31 43.20 -0.46
CA PRO A 592 -13.36 44.43 0.32
C PRO A 592 -12.75 45.63 -0.40
N ASP A 593 -13.29 46.83 -0.20
CA ASP A 593 -12.81 48.06 -0.85
C ASP A 593 -11.32 48.33 -0.67
N ARG A 594 -10.74 47.89 0.46
CA ARG A 594 -9.30 48.03 0.72
C ARG A 594 -8.43 47.17 -0.20
N PHE A 595 -8.87 45.98 -0.57
CA PHE A 595 -8.19 45.14 -1.57
C PHE A 595 -8.26 45.77 -2.96
N LYS A 596 -9.34 46.51 -3.26
CA LYS A 596 -9.58 47.14 -4.57
C LYS A 596 -8.78 48.43 -4.78
N LYS A 597 -8.04 48.92 -3.79
CA LYS A 597 -7.28 50.17 -3.91
C LYS A 597 -6.13 49.97 -4.91
N PRO A 598 -6.16 50.62 -6.08
CA PRO A 598 -5.05 50.52 -7.02
C PRO A 598 -3.80 51.19 -6.45
N TYR A 599 -2.64 50.58 -6.65
CA TYR A 599 -1.34 51.21 -6.42
C TYR A 599 -0.96 52.12 -7.62
N TYR A 600 -1.84 53.04 -7.99
CA TYR A 600 -1.55 54.04 -9.02
C TYR A 600 -1.71 55.45 -8.47
N THR A 601 -0.61 56.15 -8.30
CA THR A 601 -0.58 57.60 -8.16
C THR A 601 -0.62 58.22 -9.54
N TRP A 602 -1.75 58.82 -9.90
CA TRP A 602 -1.85 59.70 -11.07
C TRP A 602 -1.34 61.09 -10.66
N GLU A 603 -0.28 61.58 -11.30
CA GLU A 603 0.18 62.97 -11.20
C GLU A 603 -0.03 63.64 -12.56
N GLU A 604 -0.72 64.77 -12.57
CA GLU A 604 -0.81 65.62 -13.75
C GLU A 604 0.56 66.29 -13.95
N VAL A 605 1.27 65.88 -14.99
CA VAL A 605 2.53 66.52 -15.39
C VAL A 605 2.18 67.68 -16.31
N ALA A 606 2.60 68.91 -15.97
CA ALA A 606 2.38 70.07 -16.82
C ALA A 606 2.98 69.82 -18.22
N PRO A 607 2.27 70.19 -19.31
CA PRO A 607 2.66 69.86 -20.69
C PRO A 607 3.99 70.44 -21.15
#